data_AF-A0A7H8NJI1-F1
#
_entry.id   AF-A0A7H8NJI1-F1
#
_cell.length_a   1.000
_cell.length_b   1.000
_cell.length_c   1.000
_cell.angle_alpha   90.00
_cell.angle_beta   90.00
_cell.angle_gamma   90.00
#
_symmetry.space_group_name_H-M   'P 1'
#
loop_
_entity.id
_entity.type
_entity.pdbx_description
1 polymer ?
#
loop_
_entity_poly.entity_id
_entity_poly.type
_entity_poly.pdbx_seq_one_letter_code
_entity_poly.pdbx_strand_id
1 'polypeptide(L)' 'MGDTPDLVFVAQLEERADELVRAAVALHLDGSRHEGRSAGLQEEILPGGMFQYMTVVRQERPYIVQVTAWPL' A
#
# COMPACT_ATOMS: atom_id res chain seq x y z
N MET A 1 -9.25 26.15 -0.42
CA MET A 1 -9.29 25.78 1.02
C MET A 1 -9.23 24.28 1.03
N GLY A 2 -8.05 23.70 1.24
CA GLY A 2 -7.88 22.26 1.15
C GLY A 2 -8.63 21.62 2.31
N ASP A 3 -9.54 20.70 2.00
CA ASP A 3 -10.13 19.86 3.04
C ASP A 3 -8.97 19.16 3.76
N THR A 4 -8.96 19.31 5.08
CA THR A 4 -8.09 18.52 5.93
C THR A 4 -8.33 17.06 5.57
N PRO A 5 -7.30 16.28 5.21
CA PRO A 5 -7.49 14.86 4.92
C PRO A 5 -8.17 14.21 6.11
N ASP A 6 -9.19 13.40 5.85
CA ASP A 6 -9.89 12.65 6.88
C ASP A 6 -8.86 11.80 7.63
N LEU A 7 -8.58 12.19 8.88
CA LEU A 7 -7.55 11.56 9.70
C LEU A 7 -7.91 10.10 10.02
N VAL A 8 -9.20 9.74 9.98
CA VAL A 8 -9.64 8.35 10.14
C VAL A 8 -9.19 7.53 8.94
N PHE A 9 -9.42 8.03 7.73
CA PHE A 9 -8.97 7.38 6.50
C PHE A 9 -7.43 7.26 6.45
N VAL A 10 -6.70 8.31 6.85
CA VAL A 10 -5.22 8.26 6.90
C VAL A 10 -4.75 7.19 7.87
N ALA A 11 -5.32 7.10 9.08
CA ALA A 11 -4.95 6.08 10.06
C ALA A 11 -5.24 4.65 9.56
N GLN A 12 -6.36 4.43 8.87
CA GLN A 12 -6.70 3.15 8.26
C GLN A 12 -5.72 2.77 7.14
N LEU A 13 -5.30 3.75 6.34
CA LEU A 13 -4.30 3.54 5.30
C LEU A 13 -2.94 3.17 5.90
N GLU A 14 -2.51 3.83 6.97
CA GLU A 14 -1.27 3.51 7.67
C GLU A 14 -1.30 2.10 8.27
N GLU A 15 -2.38 1.72 8.96
CA GLU A 15 -2.56 0.36 9.48
C GLU A 15 -2.50 -0.68 8.36
N ARG A 16 -3.15 -0.39 7.23
CA ARG A 16 -3.14 -1.29 6.08
C ARG A 16 -1.76 -1.37 5.42
N ALA A 17 -1.02 -0.27 5.37
CA ALA A 17 0.35 -0.26 4.86
C ALA A 17 1.27 -1.15 5.71
N ASP A 18 1.13 -1.13 7.03
CA ASP A 18 1.86 -2.01 7.95
C ASP A 18 1.53 -3.49 7.70
N GLU A 19 0.27 -3.81 7.42
CA GLU A 19 -0.13 -5.17 7.04
C GLU A 19 0.51 -5.62 5.73
N LEU A 20 0.58 -4.73 4.73
CA LEU A 20 1.24 -5.03 3.46
C LEU A 20 2.75 -5.29 3.65
N VAL A 21 3.41 -4.54 4.53
CA VAL A 21 4.81 -4.79 4.89
C VAL A 21 4.97 -6.16 5.54
N ARG A 22 4.12 -6.50 6.54
CA ARG A 22 4.16 -7.81 7.19
C ARG A 22 3.91 -8.95 6.20
N ALA A 23 2.94 -8.80 5.30
CA ALA A 23 2.64 -9.78 4.26
C ALA A 23 3.81 -9.95 3.28
N ALA A 24 4.44 -8.85 2.85
CA ALA A 24 5.61 -8.90 1.96
C ALA A 24 6.77 -9.66 2.61
N VAL A 25 7.05 -9.43 3.90
CA VAL A 25 8.09 -10.15 4.65
C VAL A 25 7.78 -11.65 4.74
N ALA A 26 6.52 -12.02 4.96
CA ALA A 26 6.12 -13.42 5.05
C ALA A 26 6.17 -14.16 3.71
N LEU A 27 5.82 -13.48 2.62
CA LEU A 27 5.78 -14.05 1.26
C LEU A 27 7.12 -14.02 0.54
N HIS A 28 8.01 -13.09 0.90
CA HIS A 28 9.27 -12.84 0.21
C HIS A 28 10.42 -12.77 1.22
N LEU A 29 10.95 -13.94 1.58
CA LEU A 29 12.01 -14.10 2.58
C LEU A 29 13.33 -13.42 2.21
N ASP A 30 13.66 -13.38 0.91
CA ASP A 30 14.87 -12.74 0.38
C ASP A 30 14.52 -12.15 -0.98
N GLY A 31 14.32 -10.82 -1.02
CA GLY A 31 13.91 -10.14 -2.23
C GLY A 31 14.97 -10.18 -3.33
N SER A 32 16.25 -10.31 -2.95
CA SER A 32 17.38 -10.35 -3.89
C SER A 32 17.38 -11.61 -4.77
N ARG A 33 16.81 -12.70 -4.24
CA ARG A 33 16.67 -14.00 -4.94
C ARG A 33 15.33 -14.15 -5.65
N HIS A 34 14.46 -13.14 -5.60
CA HIS A 34 13.16 -13.21 -6.25
C HIS A 34 13.31 -13.27 -7.78
N GLU A 35 12.79 -14.33 -8.37
CA GLU A 35 12.72 -14.52 -9.82
C GLU A 35 11.34 -14.13 -10.36
N GLY A 36 11.29 -13.66 -11.61
CA GLY A 36 10.05 -13.25 -12.26
C GLY A 36 9.61 -11.82 -11.95
N ARG A 37 8.42 -11.47 -12.43
CA ARG A 37 7.86 -10.12 -12.30
C ARG A 37 7.21 -9.97 -10.92
N SER A 38 7.49 -8.86 -10.26
CA SER A 38 6.73 -8.47 -9.07
C SER A 38 5.25 -8.27 -9.42
N ALA A 39 4.39 -8.37 -8.41
CA ALA A 39 2.99 -8.01 -8.58
C ALA A 39 2.89 -6.62 -9.21
N GLY A 40 1.96 -6.46 -10.16
CA GLY A 40 1.71 -5.17 -10.80
C GLY A 40 1.11 -4.15 -9.84
N LEU A 41 0.58 -3.07 -10.39
CA LEU A 41 -0.22 -2.13 -9.62
C LEU A 41 -1.43 -2.86 -9.03
N GLN A 42 -1.63 -2.74 -7.73
CA GLN A 42 -2.78 -3.23 -6.99
C GLN A 42 -3.57 -2.04 -6.45
N GLU A 43 -4.83 -2.30 -6.15
CA GLU A 43 -5.78 -1.30 -5.67
C GLU A 43 -6.52 -1.86 -4.47
N GLU A 44 -6.69 -1.03 -3.45
CA GLU A 44 -7.51 -1.33 -2.29
C GLU A 44 -8.43 -0.17 -1.95
N ILE A 45 -9.65 -0.54 -1.54
CA ILE A 45 -10.70 0.38 -1.13
C ILE A 45 -10.82 0.26 0.39
N LEU A 46 -10.78 1.41 1.07
CA LEU A 46 -11.02 1.53 2.51
C LEU A 46 -12.23 2.44 2.71
N PRO A 47 -12.88 2.44 3.89
CA PRO A 47 -13.82 3.49 4.23
C PRO A 47 -13.16 4.87 4.03
N GLY A 48 -13.84 5.78 3.34
CA GLY A 48 -13.33 7.14 3.09
C GLY A 48 -12.41 7.29 1.87
N GLY A 49 -12.06 6.21 1.16
CA GLY A 49 -11.28 6.35 -0.08
C GLY A 49 -10.66 5.07 -0.61
N MET A 50 -9.60 5.25 -1.38
CA MET A 50 -8.84 4.16 -1.99
C MET A 50 -7.37 4.52 -2.10
N PHE A 51 -6.54 3.50 -2.25
CA PHE A 51 -5.14 3.69 -2.59
C PHE A 51 -4.67 2.62 -3.57
N GLN A 52 -3.62 2.97 -4.32
CA GLN A 52 -2.95 2.04 -5.22
C GLN A 52 -1.51 1.84 -4.76
N TYR A 53 -1.05 0.59 -4.83
CA TYR A 53 0.28 0.22 -4.37
C TYR A 53 0.93 -0.82 -5.28
N MET A 54 2.23 -0.98 -5.14
CA MET A 54 2.99 -2.05 -5.76
C MET A 54 4.01 -2.62 -4.77
N THR A 55 4.10 -3.95 -4.70
CA THR A 55 5.13 -4.62 -3.91
C THR A 55 6.32 -4.91 -4.80
N VAL A 56 7.38 -4.11 -4.68
CA VAL A 56 8.62 -4.32 -5.43
C VAL A 56 9.52 -5.24 -4.63
N VAL A 57 9.33 -6.54 -4.84
CA VAL A 57 9.99 -7.59 -4.04
C VAL A 57 11.51 -7.42 -3.99
N ARG A 58 12.15 -7.10 -5.13
CA ARG A 58 13.61 -6.91 -5.22
C ARG A 58 14.15 -5.70 -4.45
N GLN A 59 13.27 -4.78 -4.10
CA GLN A 59 13.60 -3.62 -3.29
C GLN A 59 13.15 -3.79 -1.84
N GLU A 60 12.58 -4.96 -1.53
CA GLU A 60 12.15 -5.37 -0.20
C GLU A 60 11.19 -4.37 0.45
N ARG A 61 10.33 -3.77 -0.37
CA ARG A 61 9.35 -2.78 0.10
C ARG A 61 8.12 -2.65 -0.80
N PRO A 62 6.95 -2.40 -0.20
CA PRO A 62 5.80 -1.87 -0.91
C PRO A 62 5.97 -0.37 -1.19
N TYR A 63 5.32 0.11 -2.24
CA TYR A 63 5.17 1.53 -2.56
C TYR A 63 3.70 1.85 -2.71
N ILE A 64 3.20 2.80 -1.94
CA ILE A 64 1.93 3.45 -2.21
C ILE A 64 2.20 4.55 -3.24
N VAL A 65 1.53 4.47 -4.38
CA VAL A 65 1.80 5.37 -5.53
C VAL A 65 0.68 6.37 -5.77
N GLN A 66 -0.52 6.09 -5.25
CA GLN A 66 -1.65 7.02 -5.29
C GLN A 66 -2.52 6.81 -4.06
N VAL A 67 -3.04 7.91 -3.53
CA VAL A 67 -4.08 7.94 -2.50
C VAL A 67 -5.17 8.86 -2.99
N THR A 68 -6.42 8.38 -2.99
CA THR A 68 -7.60 9.14 -3.37
C THR A 68 -8.58 9.12 -2.19
N ALA A 69 -8.70 10.25 -1.50
CA ALA A 69 -9.76 10.46 -0.51
C ALA A 69 -11.09 10.76 -1.22
N TRP A 70 -12.19 10.20 -0.73
CA TRP A 70 -13.52 10.56 -1.18
C TRP A 70 -14.13 11.62 -0.26
N PRO A 71 -14.92 12.55 -0.80
CA PRO A 71 -15.65 13.49 0.04
C PRO A 71 -16.63 12.73 0.95
N LEU A 72 -16.64 13.11 2.22
CA LEU A 72 -17.58 12.63 3.23
C LEU A 72 -19.00 13.11 2.95
#